data_AF-A0A920GL90-F1
#
_entry.id   AF-A0A920GL90-F1
#
_cell.length_a   1.000
_cell.length_b   1.000
_cell.length_c   1.000
_cell.angle_alpha   90.00
_cell.angle_beta   90.00
_cell.angle_gamma   90.00
#
_symmetry.space_group_name_H-M   'P 1'
#
loop_
_entity.id
_entity.type
_entity.pdbx_description
1 polymer ?
#
loop_
_entity_poly.entity_id
_entity_poly.type
_entity_poly.pdbx_seq_one_letter_code
_entity_poly.pdbx_strand_id
1 'polypeptide(L)'
;MTHSGGCGLETTIAHRATLTDQVAYSLADIFNGLSNEIGRIWLQTAPETRERLIAAADIVYAESLVPSAFSGMVSHSAEGWQLNRLPANDDPMVARVERVRNQEYLFCDTIDEQYALMAEQVGPTYEMWRQATLEQAEWLAQYEQRAAMREAKASDSQFSRMHAQYAAYRSFRIQEQAFFELAKALDNESEPTVLRTEDQVVRLEGTLSSQYDQWRGLLREIYALEQPPASW
;
A
#
# COMPACT_ATOMS: atom_id res chain seq x y z
N MET A 1 1.43 33.82 14.51
CA MET A 1 0.77 32.53 14.83
C MET A 1 1.25 31.55 13.77
N THR A 2 2.24 30.75 14.12
CA THR A 2 2.96 29.83 13.23
C THR A 2 2.10 28.59 12.99
N HIS A 3 1.65 28.36 11.75
CA HIS A 3 0.94 27.15 11.39
C HIS A 3 1.90 25.96 11.37
N SER A 4 1.72 25.08 12.35
CA SER A 4 2.40 23.80 12.50
C SER A 4 1.86 22.77 11.50
N GLY A 5 2.18 22.92 10.21
CA GLY A 5 1.98 21.87 9.20
C GLY A 5 3.02 20.74 9.27
N GLY A 6 4.15 20.98 9.97
CA GLY A 6 5.26 20.02 10.07
C GLY A 6 5.13 18.93 11.14
N CYS A 7 4.06 18.92 11.94
CA CYS A 7 3.93 18.02 13.10
C CYS A 7 3.51 16.57 12.76
N GLY A 8 3.12 16.32 11.50
CA GLY A 8 2.65 15.00 11.07
C GLY A 8 3.74 13.93 11.02
N LEU A 9 4.90 14.24 10.42
CA LEU A 9 5.93 13.21 10.15
C LEU A 9 6.68 12.75 11.40
N GLU A 10 6.83 13.61 12.41
CA GLU A 10 7.47 13.22 13.68
C GLU A 10 6.60 12.27 14.52
N THR A 11 5.28 12.26 14.28
CA THR A 11 4.31 11.46 15.06
C THR A 11 3.75 10.27 14.26
N THR A 12 3.79 10.30 12.92
CA THR A 12 3.09 9.33 12.06
C THR A 12 3.98 8.17 11.59
N ILE A 13 5.31 8.30 11.56
CA ILE A 13 6.19 7.27 10.98
C ILE A 13 6.61 6.19 11.99
N ALA A 14 6.48 6.41 13.30
CA ALA A 14 7.00 5.48 14.30
C ALA A 14 5.89 4.81 15.11
N HIS A 15 5.50 3.59 14.72
CA HIS A 15 4.86 2.69 15.66
C HIS A 15 5.92 2.22 16.68
N ARG A 16 5.78 2.63 17.94
CA ARG A 16 6.68 2.29 19.05
C ARG A 16 6.55 0.82 19.45
N ALA A 17 6.96 -0.09 18.59
CA ALA A 17 7.17 -1.49 18.93
C ALA A 17 8.66 -1.81 18.77
N THR A 18 9.33 -2.10 19.88
CA THR A 18 10.70 -2.60 19.88
C THR A 18 10.71 -4.02 19.31
N LEU A 19 11.57 -4.29 18.32
CA LEU A 19 11.91 -5.65 17.93
C LEU A 19 12.38 -6.38 19.20
N THR A 20 11.55 -7.29 19.70
CA THR A 20 11.92 -8.13 20.83
C THR A 20 12.75 -9.28 20.26
N ASP A 21 13.72 -9.79 21.00
CA ASP A 21 14.59 -10.90 20.60
C ASP A 21 13.74 -12.19 20.50
N GLN A 22 13.00 -12.33 19.40
CA GLN A 22 12.08 -13.44 19.13
C GLN A 22 12.65 -14.35 18.03
N VAL A 23 12.43 -15.66 18.20
CA VAL A 23 12.93 -16.72 17.30
C VAL A 23 12.23 -16.69 15.93
N ALA A 24 11.07 -16.04 15.82
CA ALA A 24 10.34 -15.83 14.57
C ALA A 24 9.68 -14.44 14.58
N TYR A 25 9.86 -13.69 13.50
CA TYR A 25 9.24 -12.37 13.30
C TYR A 25 7.97 -12.53 12.46
N SER A 26 6.88 -11.89 12.88
CA SER A 26 5.72 -11.69 12.00
C SER A 26 6.03 -10.61 10.95
N LEU A 27 5.22 -10.53 9.90
CA LEU A 27 5.32 -9.45 8.92
C LEU A 27 5.11 -8.07 9.57
N ALA A 28 4.25 -7.99 10.58
CA ALA A 28 4.04 -6.77 11.36
C ALA A 28 5.32 -6.37 12.12
N ASP A 29 6.07 -7.32 12.68
CA ASP A 29 7.33 -7.03 13.38
C ASP A 29 8.39 -6.49 12.42
N ILE A 30 8.51 -7.08 11.22
CA ILE A 30 9.44 -6.62 10.19
C ILE A 30 9.06 -5.20 9.74
N PHE A 31 7.78 -4.96 9.47
CA PHE A 31 7.28 -3.64 9.07
C PHE A 31 7.56 -2.58 10.15
N ASN A 32 7.29 -2.90 11.41
CA ASN A 32 7.56 -2.00 12.54
C ASN A 32 9.07 -1.74 12.70
N GLY A 33 9.90 -2.77 12.53
CA GLY A 33 11.35 -2.65 12.54
C GLY A 33 11.87 -1.69 11.46
N LEU A 34 11.39 -1.85 10.23
CA LEU A 34 11.72 -0.95 9.11
C LEU A 34 11.24 0.49 9.36
N SER A 35 10.00 0.66 9.85
CA SER A 35 9.42 1.96 10.15
C SER A 35 10.23 2.71 11.22
N ASN A 36 10.64 2.00 12.27
CA ASN A 36 11.50 2.54 13.32
C ASN A 36 12.88 2.92 12.80
N GLU A 37 13.47 2.11 11.91
CA GLU A 37 14.77 2.42 11.31
C GLU A 37 14.70 3.67 10.43
N ILE A 38 13.66 3.79 9.60
CA ILE A 38 13.39 4.99 8.82
C ILE A 38 13.23 6.20 9.74
N GLY A 39 12.44 6.06 10.82
CA GLY A 39 12.24 7.10 11.82
C GLY A 39 13.56 7.51 12.52
N ARG A 40 14.43 6.54 12.82
CA ARG A 40 15.76 6.79 13.41
C ARG A 40 16.64 7.60 12.47
N ILE A 41 16.70 7.23 11.18
CA ILE A 41 17.46 7.95 10.16
C ILE A 41 16.91 9.36 9.98
N TRP A 42 15.58 9.50 9.95
CA TRP A 42 14.90 10.79 9.88
C TRP A 42 15.30 11.69 11.05
N LEU A 43 15.21 11.21 12.30
CA LEU A 43 15.56 11.99 13.49
C LEU A 43 17.05 12.36 13.58
N GLN A 44 17.94 11.54 12.99
CA GLN A 44 19.37 11.85 12.89
C GLN A 44 19.71 12.87 11.79
N THR A 45 18.77 13.12 10.87
CA THR A 45 18.95 14.08 9.79
C THR A 45 18.83 15.51 10.31
N ALA A 46 19.74 16.39 9.87
CA ALA A 46 19.77 17.78 10.29
C ALA A 46 18.40 18.47 10.07
N PRO A 47 17.91 19.31 11.00
CA PRO A 47 16.60 19.96 10.89
C PRO A 47 16.42 20.72 9.57
N GLU A 48 17.43 21.47 9.11
CA GLU A 48 17.39 22.20 7.84
C GLU A 48 17.18 21.28 6.63
N THR A 49 17.80 20.10 6.65
CA THR A 49 17.64 19.09 5.59
C THR A 49 16.24 18.50 5.61
N ARG A 50 15.69 18.23 6.80
CA ARG A 50 14.30 17.75 6.95
C ARG A 50 13.29 18.76 6.43
N GLU A 51 13.44 20.03 6.77
CA GLU A 51 12.59 21.11 6.28
C GLU A 51 12.64 21.22 4.75
N ARG A 52 13.84 21.13 4.16
CA ARG A 52 14.00 21.13 2.69
C ARG A 52 13.33 19.92 2.03
N LEU A 53 13.44 18.73 2.63
CA LEU A 53 12.81 17.51 2.11
C LEU A 53 11.27 17.61 2.16
N ILE A 54 10.72 18.13 3.26
CA ILE A 54 9.27 18.36 3.40
C ILE A 54 8.81 19.35 2.33
N ALA A 55 9.49 20.50 2.20
CA ALA A 55 9.13 21.50 1.21
C ALA A 55 9.25 20.98 -0.24
N ALA A 56 10.27 20.17 -0.52
CA ALA A 56 10.39 19.51 -1.82
C ALA A 56 9.24 18.53 -2.07
N ALA A 57 8.85 17.72 -1.07
CA ALA A 57 7.71 16.81 -1.18
C ALA A 57 6.39 17.56 -1.40
N ASP A 58 6.21 18.71 -0.76
CA ASP A 58 5.06 19.58 -0.97
C ASP A 58 5.00 20.13 -2.40
N ILE A 59 6.14 20.54 -2.96
CA ILE A 59 6.19 21.01 -4.34
C ILE A 59 5.98 19.86 -5.33
N VAL A 60 6.57 18.69 -5.11
CA VAL A 60 6.34 17.51 -5.98
C VAL A 60 4.85 17.14 -5.99
N TYR A 61 4.21 17.19 -4.84
CA TYR A 61 2.77 16.98 -4.74
C TYR A 61 1.99 18.07 -5.49
N ALA A 62 2.33 19.34 -5.27
CA ALA A 62 1.69 20.47 -5.94
C ALA A 62 1.86 20.39 -7.47
N GLU A 63 3.05 20.02 -7.96
CA GLU A 63 3.35 19.81 -9.37
C GLU A 63 2.55 18.65 -9.96
N SER A 64 2.32 17.58 -9.19
CA SER A 64 1.49 16.45 -9.64
C SER A 64 0.01 16.82 -9.84
N LEU A 65 -0.47 17.84 -9.13
CA LEU A 65 -1.83 18.39 -9.29
C LEU A 65 -1.86 19.47 -10.38
N VAL A 66 -0.86 20.33 -10.40
CA VAL A 66 -0.81 21.55 -11.23
C VAL A 66 0.57 21.73 -11.84
N PRO A 67 0.91 20.96 -12.89
CA PRO A 67 2.25 21.00 -13.47
C PRO A 67 2.64 22.42 -13.91
N SER A 68 1.70 23.16 -14.52
CA SER A 68 1.97 24.51 -15.06
C SER A 68 2.38 25.54 -14.01
N ALA A 69 1.95 25.39 -12.74
CA ALA A 69 2.23 26.37 -11.69
C ALA A 69 3.53 26.07 -10.93
N PHE A 70 3.87 24.79 -10.77
CA PHE A 70 5.00 24.35 -9.92
C PHE A 70 6.18 23.77 -10.71
N SER A 71 6.08 23.64 -12.03
CA SER A 71 7.15 23.06 -12.84
C SER A 71 8.49 23.80 -12.68
N GLY A 72 9.55 23.02 -12.51
CA GLY A 72 10.92 23.51 -12.36
C GLY A 72 11.26 24.04 -10.96
N MET A 73 10.30 24.07 -10.01
CA MET A 73 10.58 24.40 -8.62
C MET A 73 11.34 23.29 -7.89
N VAL A 74 11.19 22.04 -8.33
CA VAL A 74 11.98 20.89 -7.91
C VAL A 74 12.57 20.21 -9.15
N SER A 75 13.80 19.72 -9.06
CA SER A 75 14.42 18.86 -10.07
C SER A 75 14.78 17.50 -9.48
N HIS A 76 14.67 16.46 -10.29
CA HIS A 76 15.08 15.10 -9.94
C HIS A 76 16.37 14.73 -10.69
N SER A 77 17.39 14.30 -9.95
CA SER A 77 18.69 13.86 -10.47
C SER A 77 19.04 12.46 -9.97
N ALA A 78 20.11 11.85 -10.48
CA ALA A 78 20.60 10.57 -9.99
C ALA A 78 21.05 10.61 -8.51
N GLU A 79 21.39 11.80 -8.01
CA GLU A 79 21.77 12.05 -6.61
C GLU A 79 20.55 12.34 -5.71
N GLY A 80 19.35 12.46 -6.30
CA GLY A 80 18.10 12.68 -5.60
C GLY A 80 17.37 13.96 -6.02
N TRP A 81 16.41 14.36 -5.19
CA TRP A 81 15.57 15.54 -5.37
C TRP A 81 16.31 16.81 -4.92
N GLN A 82 16.25 17.84 -5.76
CA GLN A 82 16.82 19.16 -5.48
C GLN A 82 15.73 20.23 -5.55
N LEU A 83 15.60 20.97 -4.45
CA LEU A 83 14.68 22.10 -4.34
C LEU A 83 15.34 23.35 -4.97
N ASN A 84 14.78 23.83 -6.08
CA ASN A 84 15.30 24.97 -6.83
C ASN A 84 14.67 26.30 -6.39
N ARG A 85 13.37 26.27 -6.04
CA ARG A 85 12.61 27.46 -5.67
C ARG A 85 11.44 27.09 -4.76
N LEU A 86 11.09 28.00 -3.85
CA LEU A 86 9.86 27.96 -3.09
C LEU A 86 8.83 28.94 -3.67
N PRO A 87 7.52 28.60 -3.65
CA PRO A 87 6.44 29.56 -3.87
C PRO A 87 6.52 30.75 -2.89
N ALA A 88 5.78 31.81 -3.17
CA ALA A 88 5.62 32.90 -2.22
C ALA A 88 4.84 32.43 -0.99
N ASN A 89 5.13 32.99 0.19
CA ASN A 89 4.49 32.58 1.45
C ASN A 89 2.96 32.73 1.44
N ASP A 90 2.42 33.72 0.70
CA ASP A 90 0.99 34.00 0.60
C ASP A 90 0.44 33.65 -0.80
N ASP A 91 1.04 32.66 -1.47
CA ASP A 91 0.58 32.25 -2.80
C ASP A 91 -0.80 31.58 -2.70
N PRO A 92 -1.84 32.11 -3.36
CA PRO A 92 -3.18 31.52 -3.34
C PRO A 92 -3.21 30.11 -3.95
N MET A 93 -2.26 29.74 -4.81
CA MET A 93 -2.16 28.39 -5.36
C MET A 93 -1.72 27.38 -4.30
N VAL A 94 -0.81 27.76 -3.41
CA VAL A 94 -0.36 26.89 -2.30
C VAL A 94 -1.51 26.62 -1.35
N ALA A 95 -2.25 27.66 -0.94
CA ALA A 95 -3.42 27.51 -0.08
C ALA A 95 -4.51 26.59 -0.68
N ARG A 96 -4.64 26.57 -2.01
CA ARG A 96 -5.55 25.63 -2.70
C ARG A 96 -5.04 24.20 -2.66
N VAL A 97 -3.75 24.00 -2.96
CA VAL A 97 -3.11 22.67 -2.89
C VAL A 97 -3.23 22.11 -1.47
N GLU A 98 -3.07 22.92 -0.44
CA GLU A 98 -3.25 22.51 0.96
C GLU A 98 -4.69 22.03 1.25
N ARG A 99 -5.72 22.72 0.75
CA ARG A 99 -7.12 22.26 0.88
C ARG A 99 -7.32 20.89 0.23
N VAL A 100 -6.81 20.70 -0.99
CA VAL A 100 -6.85 19.43 -1.71
C VAL A 100 -6.11 18.33 -0.96
N ARG A 101 -4.92 18.63 -0.43
CA ARG A 101 -4.13 17.69 0.37
C ARG A 101 -4.86 17.26 1.65
N ASN A 102 -5.51 18.20 2.33
CA ASN A 102 -6.31 17.89 3.53
C ASN A 102 -7.46 16.93 3.21
N GLN A 103 -8.07 17.04 2.03
CA GLN A 103 -9.08 16.08 1.59
C GLN A 103 -8.46 14.70 1.29
N GLU A 104 -7.25 14.66 0.72
CA GLU A 104 -6.53 13.39 0.50
C GLU A 104 -6.21 12.68 1.81
N TYR A 105 -5.90 13.40 2.89
CA TYR A 105 -5.75 12.80 4.21
C TYR A 105 -7.04 12.16 4.72
N LEU A 106 -8.19 12.83 4.57
CA LEU A 106 -9.49 12.24 4.94
C LEU A 106 -9.81 10.98 4.12
N PHE A 107 -9.42 10.97 2.84
CA PHE A 107 -9.54 9.76 2.01
C PHE A 107 -8.68 8.63 2.57
N CYS A 108 -7.39 8.88 2.85
CA CYS A 108 -6.50 7.88 3.42
C CYS A 108 -7.03 7.34 4.77
N ASP A 109 -7.48 8.21 5.66
CA ASP A 109 -8.06 7.81 6.96
C ASP A 109 -9.27 6.88 6.78
N THR A 110 -10.14 7.21 5.81
CA THR A 110 -11.33 6.39 5.52
C THR A 110 -10.94 5.01 4.97
N ILE A 111 -9.95 4.97 4.08
CA ILE A 111 -9.42 3.72 3.52
C ILE A 111 -8.76 2.88 4.62
N ASP A 112 -7.97 3.49 5.48
CA ASP A 112 -7.30 2.79 6.59
C ASP A 112 -8.32 2.14 7.54
N GLU A 113 -9.42 2.84 7.85
CA GLU A 113 -10.52 2.28 8.65
C GLU A 113 -11.19 1.08 7.93
N GLN A 114 -11.47 1.21 6.64
CA GLN A 114 -12.03 0.11 5.84
C GLN A 114 -11.10 -1.09 5.77
N TYR A 115 -9.79 -0.89 5.61
CA TYR A 115 -8.80 -1.96 5.62
C TYR A 115 -8.70 -2.65 6.97
N ALA A 116 -8.78 -1.90 8.07
CA ALA A 116 -8.79 -2.48 9.41
C ALA A 116 -10.01 -3.38 9.61
N LEU A 117 -11.21 -2.90 9.22
CA LEU A 117 -12.45 -3.68 9.28
C LEU A 117 -12.40 -4.92 8.39
N MET A 118 -11.94 -4.78 7.14
CA MET A 118 -11.76 -5.89 6.22
C MET A 118 -10.79 -6.92 6.80
N ALA A 119 -9.64 -6.50 7.32
CA ALA A 119 -8.64 -7.37 7.93
C ALA A 119 -9.21 -8.15 9.12
N GLU A 120 -10.05 -7.52 9.94
CA GLU A 120 -10.76 -8.19 11.04
C GLU A 120 -11.74 -9.25 10.51
N GLN A 121 -12.50 -8.94 9.47
CA GLN A 121 -13.48 -9.86 8.88
C GLN A 121 -12.82 -11.07 8.19
N VAL A 122 -11.78 -10.83 7.39
CA VAL A 122 -11.13 -11.89 6.59
C VAL A 122 -10.04 -12.63 7.35
N GLY A 123 -9.50 -12.03 8.42
CA GLY A 123 -8.36 -12.55 9.18
C GLY A 123 -8.50 -14.03 9.59
N PRO A 124 -9.61 -14.45 10.23
CA PRO A 124 -9.81 -15.84 10.61
C PRO A 124 -9.76 -16.81 9.42
N THR A 125 -10.39 -16.45 8.30
CA THR A 125 -10.43 -17.29 7.09
C THR A 125 -9.07 -17.34 6.40
N TYR A 126 -8.37 -16.20 6.34
CA TYR A 126 -7.02 -16.13 5.79
C TYR A 126 -6.03 -16.99 6.58
N GLU A 127 -6.13 -17.02 7.91
CA GLU A 127 -5.29 -17.88 8.75
C GLU A 127 -5.54 -19.37 8.46
N MET A 128 -6.80 -19.78 8.27
CA MET A 128 -7.12 -21.15 7.85
C MET A 128 -6.53 -21.49 6.48
N TRP A 129 -6.60 -20.58 5.51
CA TRP A 129 -6.00 -20.79 4.18
C TRP A 129 -4.48 -20.89 4.25
N ARG A 130 -3.85 -20.04 5.06
CA ARG A 130 -2.40 -20.07 5.30
C ARG A 130 -1.97 -21.42 5.90
N GLN A 131 -2.70 -21.91 6.90
CA GLN A 131 -2.46 -23.22 7.52
C GLN A 131 -2.67 -24.36 6.53
N ALA A 132 -3.79 -24.39 5.82
CA ALA A 132 -4.08 -25.43 4.82
C ALA A 132 -3.04 -25.46 3.69
N THR A 133 -2.55 -24.29 3.27
CA THR A 133 -1.49 -24.18 2.25
C THR A 133 -0.16 -24.75 2.77
N LEU A 134 0.19 -24.46 4.03
CA LEU A 134 1.36 -25.02 4.67
C LEU A 134 1.26 -26.55 4.77
N GLU A 135 0.15 -27.07 5.30
CA GLU A 135 -0.09 -28.52 5.41
C GLU A 135 -0.01 -29.21 4.06
N GLN A 136 -0.55 -28.59 3.01
CA GLN A 136 -0.49 -29.11 1.65
C GLN A 136 0.95 -29.15 1.12
N ALA A 137 1.73 -28.10 1.34
CA ALA A 137 3.13 -28.04 0.92
C ALA A 137 3.96 -29.10 1.63
N GLU A 138 3.76 -29.28 2.93
CA GLU A 138 4.39 -30.34 3.72
C GLU A 138 3.98 -31.73 3.23
N TRP A 139 2.69 -31.95 2.96
CA TRP A 139 2.20 -33.20 2.42
C TRP A 139 2.85 -33.53 1.07
N LEU A 140 2.98 -32.55 0.17
CA LEU A 140 3.63 -32.72 -1.13
C LEU A 140 5.11 -33.08 -0.98
N ALA A 141 5.85 -32.36 -0.12
CA ALA A 141 7.25 -32.64 0.15
C ALA A 141 7.46 -34.05 0.73
N GLN A 142 6.62 -34.46 1.69
CA GLN A 142 6.64 -35.82 2.24
C GLN A 142 6.27 -36.87 1.19
N TYR A 143 5.29 -36.57 0.32
CA TYR A 143 4.88 -37.46 -0.76
C TYR A 143 6.04 -37.70 -1.74
N GLU A 144 6.73 -36.65 -2.17
CA GLU A 144 7.90 -36.73 -3.06
C GLU A 144 9.03 -37.53 -2.43
N GLN A 145 9.35 -37.29 -1.16
CA GLN A 145 10.34 -38.08 -0.41
C GLN A 145 9.96 -39.57 -0.35
N ARG A 146 8.69 -39.89 -0.06
CA ARG A 146 8.19 -41.28 -0.05
C ARG A 146 8.19 -41.91 -1.43
N ALA A 147 7.91 -41.14 -2.48
CA ALA A 147 7.95 -41.61 -3.87
C ALA A 147 9.39 -41.95 -4.28
N ALA A 148 10.36 -41.10 -3.96
CA ALA A 148 11.79 -41.36 -4.16
C ALA A 148 12.29 -42.57 -3.37
N MET A 149 11.86 -42.74 -2.11
CA MET A 149 12.19 -43.93 -1.33
C MET A 149 11.54 -45.21 -1.85
N ARG A 150 10.33 -45.13 -2.44
CA ARG A 150 9.64 -46.28 -3.05
C ARG A 150 10.30 -46.76 -4.33
N GLU A 151 11.04 -45.92 -5.06
CA GLU A 151 11.86 -46.36 -6.20
C GLU A 151 12.87 -47.45 -5.82
N ALA A 152 13.27 -47.53 -4.54
CA ALA A 152 14.14 -48.58 -4.05
C ALA A 152 13.46 -49.96 -3.83
N LYS A 153 12.11 -50.06 -3.83
CA LYS A 153 11.36 -51.33 -3.66
C LYS A 153 10.58 -51.71 -4.92
N ALA A 154 11.13 -52.65 -5.68
CA ALA A 154 10.78 -53.00 -7.06
C ALA A 154 9.44 -53.73 -7.32
N SER A 155 8.37 -53.56 -6.52
CA SER A 155 7.11 -54.30 -6.71
C SER A 155 5.87 -53.47 -7.06
N ASP A 156 5.99 -52.16 -7.28
CA ASP A 156 4.85 -51.29 -7.59
C ASP A 156 4.74 -51.05 -9.10
N SER A 157 3.57 -51.31 -9.71
CA SER A 157 3.39 -51.20 -11.16
C SER A 157 3.58 -49.76 -11.66
N GLN A 158 4.12 -49.56 -12.87
CA GLN A 158 4.35 -48.23 -13.46
C GLN A 158 3.06 -47.39 -13.52
N PHE A 159 1.91 -48.05 -13.73
CA PHE A 159 0.60 -47.42 -13.75
C PHE A 159 0.19 -46.87 -12.38
N SER A 160 0.40 -47.63 -11.29
CA SER A 160 0.10 -47.18 -9.92
C SER A 160 0.89 -45.92 -9.55
N ARG A 161 2.16 -45.85 -9.97
CA ARG A 161 3.04 -44.69 -9.76
C ARG A 161 2.56 -43.47 -10.52
N MET A 162 2.23 -43.64 -11.80
CA MET A 162 1.68 -42.57 -12.64
C MET A 162 0.37 -42.02 -12.06
N HIS A 163 -0.53 -42.91 -11.63
CA HIS A 163 -1.81 -42.50 -11.03
C HIS A 163 -1.61 -41.72 -9.73
N ALA A 164 -0.69 -42.17 -8.86
CA ALA A 164 -0.39 -41.46 -7.61
C ALA A 164 0.23 -40.08 -7.85
N GLN A 165 1.18 -39.96 -8.79
CA GLN A 165 1.79 -38.68 -9.15
C GLN A 165 0.77 -37.72 -9.79
N TYR A 166 -0.08 -38.23 -10.67
CA TYR A 166 -1.16 -37.45 -11.26
C TYR A 166 -2.17 -36.99 -10.21
N ALA A 167 -2.54 -37.84 -9.26
CA ALA A 167 -3.45 -37.49 -8.17
C ALA A 167 -2.90 -36.35 -7.30
N ALA A 168 -1.61 -36.41 -6.94
CA ALA A 168 -0.93 -35.36 -6.17
C ALA A 168 -0.82 -34.03 -6.94
N TYR A 169 -0.46 -34.09 -8.23
CA TYR A 169 -0.45 -32.91 -9.09
C TYR A 169 -1.86 -32.30 -9.21
N ARG A 170 -2.87 -33.12 -9.45
CA ARG A 170 -4.26 -32.68 -9.59
C ARG A 170 -4.78 -32.03 -8.30
N SER A 171 -4.52 -32.59 -7.13
CA SER A 171 -4.96 -32.00 -5.86
C SER A 171 -4.34 -30.63 -5.64
N PHE A 172 -3.03 -30.51 -5.88
CA PHE A 172 -2.31 -29.25 -5.80
C PHE A 172 -2.90 -28.19 -6.74
N ARG A 173 -3.14 -28.54 -8.01
CA ARG A 173 -3.72 -27.62 -9.00
C ARG A 173 -5.14 -27.19 -8.67
N ILE A 174 -5.98 -28.09 -8.16
CA ILE A 174 -7.34 -27.77 -7.73
C ILE A 174 -7.32 -26.78 -6.57
N GLN A 175 -6.43 -26.97 -5.59
CA GLN A 175 -6.29 -26.06 -4.46
C GLN A 175 -5.78 -24.69 -4.89
N GLU A 176 -4.75 -24.63 -5.75
CA GLU A 176 -4.25 -23.38 -6.32
C GLU A 176 -5.36 -22.61 -7.04
N GLN A 177 -6.17 -23.30 -7.85
CA GLN A 177 -7.30 -22.69 -8.53
C GLN A 177 -8.37 -22.20 -7.54
N ALA A 178 -8.71 -22.99 -6.53
CA ALA A 178 -9.68 -22.58 -5.50
C ALA A 178 -9.21 -21.32 -4.76
N PHE A 179 -7.92 -21.20 -4.43
CA PHE A 179 -7.38 -19.99 -3.83
C PHE A 179 -7.42 -18.79 -4.76
N PHE A 180 -7.13 -18.98 -6.05
CA PHE A 180 -7.23 -17.90 -7.03
C PHE A 180 -8.66 -17.38 -7.19
N GLU A 181 -9.65 -18.28 -7.19
CA GLU A 181 -11.07 -17.91 -7.25
C GLU A 181 -11.52 -17.15 -6.00
N LEU A 182 -11.06 -17.56 -4.81
CA LEU A 182 -11.33 -16.86 -3.55
C LEU A 182 -10.70 -15.47 -3.52
N ALA A 183 -9.43 -15.33 -3.92
CA ALA A 183 -8.77 -14.02 -4.01
C ALA A 183 -9.51 -13.08 -4.97
N LYS A 184 -9.93 -13.60 -6.13
CA LYS A 184 -10.71 -12.83 -7.11
C LYS A 184 -12.09 -12.44 -6.57
N ALA A 185 -12.73 -13.29 -5.79
CA ALA A 185 -14.02 -12.97 -5.16
C ALA A 185 -13.85 -11.85 -4.11
N LEU A 186 -12.80 -11.94 -3.28
CA LEU A 186 -12.45 -10.90 -2.32
C LEU A 186 -12.17 -9.55 -2.99
N ASP A 187 -11.39 -9.55 -4.08
CA ASP A 187 -11.11 -8.34 -4.86
C ASP A 187 -12.38 -7.69 -5.44
N ASN A 188 -13.39 -8.50 -5.77
CA ASN A 188 -14.68 -8.01 -6.29
C ASN A 188 -15.62 -7.55 -5.17
N GLU A 189 -15.45 -8.03 -3.94
CA GLU A 189 -16.27 -7.69 -2.77
C GLU A 189 -15.72 -6.48 -2.01
N SER A 190 -14.66 -5.84 -2.50
CA SER A 190 -14.07 -4.63 -1.90
C SER A 190 -15.15 -3.59 -1.59
N GLU A 191 -15.18 -3.11 -0.35
CA GLU A 191 -16.16 -2.11 0.06
C GLU A 191 -15.99 -0.82 -0.74
N PRO A 192 -17.08 -0.23 -1.27
CA PRO A 192 -17.01 1.07 -1.91
C PRO A 192 -16.70 2.15 -0.87
N THR A 193 -15.80 3.07 -1.18
CA THR A 193 -15.45 4.19 -0.30
C THR A 193 -16.35 5.38 -0.62
N VAL A 194 -17.08 5.86 0.38
CA VAL A 194 -17.94 7.04 0.26
C VAL A 194 -17.27 8.21 0.93
N LEU A 195 -16.88 9.21 0.14
CA LEU A 195 -16.29 10.44 0.63
C LEU A 195 -17.29 11.57 0.59
N ARG A 196 -17.23 12.44 1.60
CA ARG A 196 -17.97 13.70 1.64
C ARG A 196 -16.99 14.84 1.43
N THR A 197 -17.10 15.51 0.29
CA THR A 197 -16.49 16.81 0.02
C THR A 197 -17.47 17.92 0.45
N GLU A 198 -17.00 19.16 0.62
CA GLU A 198 -17.81 20.31 1.06
C GLU A 198 -19.14 20.45 0.30
N ASP A 199 -19.15 20.15 -1.02
CA ASP A 199 -20.33 20.31 -1.87
C ASP A 199 -20.87 19.01 -2.50
N GLN A 200 -20.18 17.86 -2.35
CA GLN A 200 -20.56 16.61 -3.04
C GLN A 200 -20.22 15.34 -2.25
N VAL A 201 -21.05 14.31 -2.41
CA VAL A 201 -20.78 12.94 -1.92
C VAL A 201 -20.33 12.10 -3.10
N VAL A 202 -19.09 11.61 -3.06
CA VAL A 202 -18.53 10.78 -4.14
C VAL A 202 -18.35 9.35 -3.65
N ARG A 203 -18.78 8.39 -4.45
CA ARG A 203 -18.56 6.96 -4.24
C ARG A 203 -17.44 6.49 -5.16
N LEU A 204 -16.42 5.88 -4.59
CA LEU A 204 -15.30 5.26 -5.30
C LEU A 204 -15.48 3.74 -5.28
N GLU A 205 -15.27 3.10 -6.42
CA GLU A 205 -15.54 1.67 -6.60
C GLU A 205 -14.35 0.90 -7.18
N GLY A 206 -14.34 -0.41 -6.94
CA GLY A 206 -13.30 -1.32 -7.38
C GLY A 206 -12.12 -1.40 -6.41
N THR A 207 -10.96 -1.84 -6.91
CA THR A 207 -9.76 -2.04 -6.09
C THR A 207 -9.21 -0.73 -5.53
N LEU A 208 -8.41 -0.78 -4.46
CA LEU A 208 -7.76 0.42 -3.90
C LEU A 208 -6.99 1.23 -4.94
N SER A 209 -6.29 0.57 -5.88
CA SER A 209 -5.60 1.28 -6.97
C SER A 209 -6.59 2.05 -7.85
N SER A 210 -7.71 1.43 -8.22
CA SER A 210 -8.77 2.06 -9.01
C SER A 210 -9.41 3.22 -8.25
N GLN A 211 -9.67 3.04 -6.95
CA GLN A 211 -10.23 4.07 -6.09
C GLN A 211 -9.26 5.26 -5.94
N TYR A 212 -7.95 4.99 -5.77
CA TYR A 212 -6.91 6.02 -5.72
C TYR A 212 -6.81 6.78 -7.04
N ASP A 213 -6.85 6.09 -8.18
CA ASP A 213 -6.82 6.71 -9.50
C ASP A 213 -8.06 7.60 -9.74
N GLN A 214 -9.25 7.11 -9.37
CA GLN A 214 -10.50 7.88 -9.41
C GLN A 214 -10.40 9.12 -8.52
N TRP A 215 -9.90 8.97 -7.30
CA TRP A 215 -9.70 10.06 -6.35
C TRP A 215 -8.73 11.12 -6.89
N ARG A 216 -7.57 10.71 -7.40
CA ARG A 216 -6.58 11.61 -8.02
C ARG A 216 -7.11 12.28 -9.30
N GLY A 217 -8.07 11.66 -9.98
CA GLY A 217 -8.84 12.29 -11.05
C GLY A 217 -9.72 13.42 -10.53
N LEU A 218 -10.53 13.14 -9.50
CA LEU A 218 -11.45 14.10 -8.90
C LEU A 218 -10.73 15.30 -8.29
N LEU A 219 -9.60 15.09 -7.61
CA LEU A 219 -8.80 16.19 -7.06
C LEU A 219 -8.33 17.17 -8.15
N ARG A 220 -7.96 16.65 -9.33
CA ARG A 220 -7.58 17.49 -10.48
C ARG A 220 -8.78 18.23 -11.07
N GLU A 221 -9.95 17.60 -11.10
CA GLU A 221 -11.19 18.23 -11.56
C GLU A 221 -11.66 19.35 -10.63
N ILE A 222 -11.73 19.08 -9.32
CA ILE A 222 -12.04 20.08 -8.29
C ILE A 222 -11.10 21.27 -8.42
N TYR A 223 -9.79 21.00 -8.53
CA TYR A 223 -8.81 22.05 -8.73
C TYR A 223 -9.08 22.90 -9.98
N ALA A 224 -9.41 22.27 -11.12
CA ALA A 224 -9.70 22.98 -12.36
C ALA A 224 -10.98 23.83 -12.27
N LEU A 225 -12.01 23.35 -11.59
CA LEU A 225 -13.27 24.07 -11.37
C LEU A 225 -13.11 25.30 -10.46
N GLU A 226 -12.13 25.29 -9.55
CA GLU A 226 -11.79 26.43 -8.70
C GLU A 226 -10.94 27.51 -9.42
N GLN A 227 -10.48 27.27 -10.66
CA GLN A 227 -9.88 28.31 -11.47
C GLN A 227 -10.98 29.24 -12.00
N PRO A 228 -10.99 30.55 -11.67
CA PRO A 228 -11.88 31.47 -12.36
C PRO A 228 -11.56 31.40 -13.87
N PRO A 229 -12.56 31.48 -14.77
CA PRO A 229 -12.30 31.53 -16.20
C PRO A 229 -11.32 32.68 -16.46
N ALA A 230 -10.27 32.40 -17.25
CA ALA A 230 -9.28 33.40 -17.62
C ALA A 230 -10.01 34.66 -18.08
N SER A 231 -9.94 35.72 -17.27
CA SER A 231 -10.47 37.03 -17.65
C SER A 231 -9.52 37.59 -18.70
N TRP A 232 -9.93 37.50 -19.97
CA TRP A 232 -9.30 38.18 -21.10
C TRP A 232 -9.54 39.69 -21.01
#